data_AF-A0A2E1ZPY9-F1
#
_entry.id   AF-A0A2E1ZPY9-F1
#
_cell.length_a   1.000
_cell.length_b   1.000
_cell.length_c   1.000
_cell.angle_alpha   90.00
_cell.angle_beta   90.00
_cell.angle_gamma   90.00
#
_symmetry.space_group_name_H-M   'P 1'
#
loop_
_entity.id
_entity.type
_entity.pdbx_description
1 polymer ?
#
loop_
_entity_poly.entity_id
_entity_poly.type
_entity_poly.pdbx_seq_one_letter_code
_entity_poly.pdbx_strand_id
1 'polypeptide(L)' 'NLMALDLRFNPELTNIQALFENPGIGAGDIVELRHTNVSCTEQARLAEKGVEVRTELFSSCATATRQR' A
#
# COMPACT_ATOMS: atom_id res chain seq x y z
N ASN A 1 -9.89 11.63 6.79
CA ASN A 1 -9.90 10.19 6.41
C ASN A 1 -10.23 10.06 4.95
N LEU A 2 -9.25 9.56 4.20
CA LEU A 2 -9.42 9.11 2.84
C LEU A 2 -9.94 7.67 2.96
N MET A 3 -11.26 7.49 2.94
CA MET A 3 -11.87 6.16 3.18
C MET A 3 -11.31 5.07 2.25
N ALA A 4 -10.88 5.45 1.04
CA ALA A 4 -10.07 4.61 0.16
C ALA A 4 -9.31 5.47 -0.86
N LEU A 5 -8.10 5.04 -1.22
CA LEU A 5 -7.32 5.54 -2.35
C LEU A 5 -7.06 4.38 -3.33
N ASP A 6 -7.59 4.49 -4.54
CA ASP A 6 -7.43 3.48 -5.58
C ASP A 6 -6.33 3.88 -6.57
N LEU A 7 -5.22 3.14 -6.56
CA LEU A 7 -4.10 3.32 -7.48
C LEU A 7 -3.91 2.10 -8.38
N ARG A 8 -4.92 1.24 -8.49
CA ARG A 8 -4.81 0.04 -9.32
C ARG A 8 -4.57 0.39 -10.78
N PHE A 9 -4.02 -0.58 -11.51
CA PHE A 9 -3.76 -0.48 -12.95
C PHE A 9 -2.80 0.65 -13.34
N ASN A 10 -1.91 1.02 -12.42
CA ASN A 10 -0.80 1.94 -12.67
C ASN A 10 0.52 1.15 -12.62
N PRO A 11 0.88 0.39 -13.68
CA PRO A 11 2.07 -0.46 -13.67
C PRO A 11 3.37 0.33 -13.52
N GLU A 12 3.41 1.59 -13.96
CA GLU A 12 4.58 2.46 -13.81
C GLU A 12 4.72 3.04 -12.39
N LEU A 13 3.72 2.86 -11.52
CA LEU A 13 3.80 3.29 -10.14
C LEU A 13 4.75 2.37 -9.36
N THR A 14 5.93 2.91 -9.05
CA THR A 14 7.01 2.21 -8.35
C THR A 14 7.41 2.89 -7.03
N ASN A 15 7.17 4.19 -6.91
CA ASN A 15 7.50 5.01 -5.76
C ASN A 15 6.22 5.63 -5.17
N ILE A 16 5.98 5.39 -3.88
CA ILE A 16 4.82 5.94 -3.14
C ILE A 16 5.26 6.73 -1.91
N GLN A 17 6.48 7.28 -1.92
CA GLN A 17 7.05 8.06 -0.81
C GLN A 17 6.10 9.14 -0.29
N ALA A 18 5.42 9.85 -1.21
CA ALA A 18 4.44 10.88 -0.89
C ALA A 18 3.29 10.38 0.00
N LEU A 19 2.91 9.10 -0.07
CA LEU A 19 1.84 8.54 0.77
C LEU A 19 2.31 8.34 2.22
N PHE A 20 3.57 7.99 2.45
CA PHE A 20 4.10 7.88 3.82
C PHE A 20 4.32 9.25 4.45
N GLU A 21 4.73 10.23 3.65
CA GLU A 21 4.96 11.60 4.11
C GLU A 21 3.66 12.39 4.30
N ASN A 22 2.54 11.90 3.76
CA ASN A 22 1.24 12.55 3.94
C ASN A 22 0.69 12.32 5.35
N PRO A 23 0.58 13.36 6.21
CA PRO A 23 0.08 13.21 7.58
C PRO A 23 -1.42 12.91 7.64
N GLY A 24 -2.15 13.11 6.55
CA GLY A 24 -3.58 12.83 6.44
C GLY A 24 -3.92 11.39 6.02
N ILE A 25 -2.91 10.54 5.79
CA ILE A 25 -3.08 9.11 5.50
C ILE A 25 -2.58 8.29 6.70
N GLY A 26 -3.40 7.38 7.19
CA GLY A 26 -3.05 6.53 8.33
C GLY A 26 -4.10 5.48 8.66
N ALA A 27 -4.24 5.17 9.95
CA ALA A 27 -5.12 4.13 10.44
C ALA A 27 -6.58 4.30 9.97
N GLY A 28 -7.12 3.24 9.36
CA GLY A 28 -8.49 3.21 8.85
C GLY A 28 -8.66 3.66 7.41
N ASP A 29 -7.60 4.12 6.74
CA ASP A 29 -7.59 4.33 5.30
C ASP A 29 -7.21 3.01 4.58
N ILE A 30 -7.69 2.85 3.35
CA ILE A 30 -7.37 1.71 2.48
C ILE A 30 -6.60 2.23 1.26
N VAL A 31 -5.53 1.55 0.86
CA VAL A 31 -4.80 1.85 -0.37
C VAL A 31 -4.74 0.60 -1.25
N GLU A 32 -5.32 0.69 -2.44
CA GLU A 32 -5.38 -0.38 -3.43
C GLU A 32 -4.22 -0.27 -4.42
N LEU A 33 -3.29 -1.23 -4.38
CA LEU A 33 -2.05 -1.28 -5.16
C LEU A 33 -1.98 -2.48 -6.12
N ARG A 34 -3.09 -3.20 -6.33
CA ARG A 34 -3.18 -4.28 -7.34
C ARG A 34 -2.80 -3.76 -8.73
N HIS A 35 -2.10 -4.56 -9.52
CA HIS A 35 -1.56 -4.16 -10.83
C HIS A 35 -0.65 -2.91 -10.79
N THR A 36 0.16 -2.76 -9.74
CA THR A 36 1.25 -1.78 -9.66
C THR A 36 2.60 -2.48 -9.46
N ASN A 37 3.70 -1.76 -9.67
CA ASN A 37 5.06 -2.26 -9.42
C ASN A 37 5.66 -1.71 -8.11
N VAL A 38 4.81 -1.30 -7.16
CA VAL A 38 5.25 -0.82 -5.85
C VAL A 38 5.91 -1.96 -5.08
N SER A 39 7.14 -1.75 -4.60
CA SER A 39 7.90 -2.77 -3.88
C SER A 39 7.26 -3.19 -2.56
N CYS A 40 7.55 -4.41 -2.08
CA CYS A 40 7.04 -4.87 -0.78
C CYS A 40 7.53 -4.01 0.39
N THR A 41 8.74 -3.45 0.30
CA THR A 41 9.27 -2.54 1.32
C THR A 41 8.41 -1.28 1.43
N GLU A 42 8.03 -0.71 0.29
CA GLU A 42 7.15 0.46 0.23
C GLU A 42 5.74 0.12 0.73
N GLN A 43 5.20 -1.04 0.34
CA GLN A 43 3.90 -1.51 0.86
C GLN A 43 3.94 -1.70 2.39
N ALA A 44 5.01 -2.27 2.94
CA ALA A 44 5.18 -2.46 4.37
C ALA A 44 5.25 -1.12 5.13
N ARG A 45 5.98 -0.12 4.60
CA ARG A 45 6.02 1.23 5.18
C ARG A 45 4.65 1.90 5.21
N LEU A 46 3.79 1.62 4.23
CA LEU A 46 2.42 2.13 4.24
C LEU A 46 1.59 1.45 5.33
N ALA A 47 1.72 0.13 5.43
CA ALA A 47 1.04 -0.67 6.44
C ALA A 47 1.48 -0.29 7.88
N GLU A 48 2.75 0.08 8.09
CA GLU A 48 3.26 0.59 9.37
C GLU A 48 2.55 1.88 9.84
N LYS A 49 1.93 2.64 8.93
CA LYS A 49 1.07 3.79 9.29
C LYS A 49 -0.34 3.39 9.75
N GLY A 50 -0.67 2.10 9.75
CA GLY A 50 -2.01 1.57 10.04
C GLY A 50 -2.94 1.55 8.84
N VAL A 51 -2.44 1.84 7.63
CA VAL A 51 -3.21 1.77 6.38
C VAL A 51 -3.42 0.31 5.99
N GLU A 52 -4.63 -0.04 5.57
CA GLU A 52 -4.88 -1.35 4.94
C GLU A 52 -4.36 -1.32 3.49
N VAL A 53 -3.28 -2.05 3.23
CA VAL A 53 -2.71 -2.18 1.87
C VAL A 53 -3.32 -3.39 1.17
N ARG A 54 -3.95 -3.17 0.03
CA ARG A 54 -4.51 -4.24 -0.80
C ARG A 54 -3.66 -4.44 -2.04
N THR A 55 -3.03 -5.61 -2.10
CA THR A 55 -2.13 -6.04 -3.16
C THR A 55 -2.63 -7.35 -3.77
N GLU A 56 -1.92 -7.91 -4.75
CA GLU A 56 -2.31 -9.18 -5.34
C GLU A 56 -2.29 -10.30 -4.30
N LEU A 57 -3.30 -11.18 -4.34
CA LEU A 57 -3.48 -12.30 -3.39
C LEU A 57 -2.26 -13.23 -3.32
N PHE A 58 -1.50 -13.35 -4.42
CA PHE A 58 -0.30 -14.17 -4.52
C PHE A 58 0.98 -13.34 -4.68
N SER A 59 0.95 -12.05 -4.35
CA SER A 59 2.17 -11.25 -4.34
C SER A 59 3.11 -11.72 -3.23
N SER A 60 4.42 -11.59 -3.47
CA SER A 60 5.46 -11.78 -2.45
C SER A 60 5.23 -10.88 -1.21
N CYS A 61 4.51 -9.76 -1.38
CA CYS A 61 4.20 -8.81 -0.32
C CYS A 61 3.03 -9.23 0.58
N ALA A 62 2.05 -9.99 0.05
CA ALA A 62 0.89 -10.46 0.82
C ALA A 62 1.30 -11.44 1.93
N THR A 63 2.30 -12.29 1.68
CA THR A 63 2.81 -13.26 2.67
C THR A 63 3.62 -12.59 3.79
N ALA A 64 4.35 -11.52 3.47
CA ALA A 64 5.21 -10.79 4.42
C ALA A 64 4.40 -10.07 5.52
N THR A 65 3.17 -9.66 5.21
CA THR A 65 2.30 -8.92 6.15
C THR A 65 1.53 -9.86 7.08
N ARG A 66 1.41 -11.15 6.75
CA ARG A 66 0.62 -12.14 7.51
C ARG A 66 1.40 -12.86 8.63
N GLN A 67 2.71 -12.69 8.68
CA GLN A 67 3.61 -13.35 9.67
C GLN A 67 4.01 -12.44 10.84
N ARG A 68 3.48 -11.21 10.92
CA ARG A 68 3.69 -10.30 12.05
C ARG A 68 2.45 -10.19 12.91
#